data_AF-A0A9D2K9H0-F1
#
_entry.id   AF-A0A9D2K9H0-F1
#
_cell.length_a   1.000
_cell.length_b   1.000
_cell.length_c   1.000
_cell.angle_alpha   90.00
_cell.angle_beta   90.00
_cell.angle_gamma   90.00
#
_symmetry.space_group_name_H-M   'P 1'
#
loop_
_entity.id
_entity.type
_entity.pdbx_description
1 polymer ?
#
loop_
_entity_poly.entity_id
_entity_poly.type
_entity_poly.pdbx_seq_one_letter_code
_entity_poly.pdbx_strand_id
1 'polypeptide(L)'
;MRRIKIITALILAIFTLFVSMGWLTFRRSADFFPTHNPVRDIEFISARHHSVEHPAERAVVRGYLYDRLKSLGGQPEICRYDSIANVYCKFEPSGADTSSAYLLLVAHLDSRFPEQTPQGEVCSYGAADDGYGLAVILELVDKALDYSGEWRQGLKVLFTDSEERNLDGVRTALEMDNSQFDNVGLVVNVEARGVRGPALLFESSADNDRLMDFYVKHAGMPYTYSLTSAVYGMMPNYTDFTYLKPLFPGYNFSVIDNLHYYHNDKDNFSNISPAAIAHYGVQLEPMLKAFLTSEQFSDPDYFIGEEDNVVFTLPGLGTINLSRTGNYLLNAAALVLFVLVLLLYTASGRVRLAEVFANAVKTLVYALLAALVSTGIVYLASRLAGVPFSFFSLKYLRGDWLLASGILFVTAALYVGLFAKRVRRSEDFVFGHLLGLSLTVVIISAVLLLTVGENLFLLLPLFCILTGLLLHIFVHMNIVSLPAFLLVELAGAPFLYNLYTALTVGSLGIIVFLAYIYIAMIASLMRLFMYQRI
;
A
#
# COMPACT_ATOMS: atom_id res chain seq x y z
N MET A 1 -22.64 -11.22 -32.46
CA MET A 1 -21.70 -11.78 -31.45
C MET A 1 -20.54 -10.84 -31.10
N ARG A 2 -19.76 -10.30 -32.06
CA ARG A 2 -18.61 -9.41 -31.74
C ARG A 2 -18.97 -8.14 -30.96
N ARG A 3 -20.07 -7.45 -31.31
CA ARG A 3 -20.56 -6.27 -30.57
C ARG A 3 -20.96 -6.62 -29.12
N ILE A 4 -21.64 -7.76 -28.93
CA ILE A 4 -22.02 -8.25 -27.59
C ILE A 4 -20.77 -8.52 -26.76
N LYS A 5 -19.78 -9.25 -27.29
CA LYS A 5 -18.50 -9.49 -26.61
C LYS A 5 -17.79 -8.20 -26.17
N ILE A 6 -17.79 -7.17 -27.02
CA ILE A 6 -17.20 -5.87 -26.69
C ILE A 6 -17.97 -5.20 -25.55
N ILE A 7 -19.30 -5.14 -25.64
CA ILE A 7 -20.14 -4.54 -24.59
C ILE A 7 -19.96 -5.28 -23.26
N THR A 8 -19.96 -6.62 -23.29
CA THR A 8 -19.72 -7.44 -22.09
C THR A 8 -18.34 -7.18 -21.49
N ALA A 9 -17.29 -7.16 -22.30
CA ALA A 9 -15.93 -6.89 -21.81
C ALA A 9 -15.82 -5.48 -21.20
N LEU A 10 -16.45 -4.46 -21.80
CA LEU A 10 -16.46 -3.09 -21.25
C LEU A 10 -17.23 -2.99 -19.94
N ILE A 11 -18.39 -3.63 -19.83
CA ILE A 11 -19.18 -3.65 -18.59
C ILE A 11 -18.38 -4.32 -17.47
N LEU A 12 -17.76 -5.48 -17.76
CA LEU A 12 -16.94 -6.20 -16.80
C LEU A 12 -15.68 -5.42 -16.42
N ALA A 13 -15.02 -4.75 -17.37
CA ALA A 13 -13.87 -3.89 -17.09
C ALA A 13 -14.24 -2.78 -16.10
N ILE A 14 -15.32 -2.04 -16.38
CA ILE A 14 -15.82 -0.98 -15.50
C ILE A 14 -16.13 -1.56 -14.11
N PHE A 15 -16.87 -2.68 -14.05
CA PHE A 15 -17.19 -3.32 -12.78
C PHE A 15 -15.93 -3.74 -12.00
N THR A 16 -14.97 -4.38 -12.67
CA THR A 16 -13.69 -4.79 -12.08
C THR A 16 -12.89 -3.59 -11.60
N LEU A 17 -12.88 -2.47 -12.32
CA LEU A 17 -12.24 -1.24 -11.86
C LEU A 17 -12.86 -0.75 -10.54
N PHE A 18 -14.19 -0.70 -10.43
CA PHE A 18 -14.86 -0.33 -9.19
C PHE A 18 -14.50 -1.27 -8.02
N VAL A 19 -14.52 -2.59 -8.27
CA VAL A 19 -14.10 -3.60 -7.27
C VAL A 19 -12.65 -3.39 -6.85
N SER A 20 -11.74 -3.21 -7.82
CA SER A 20 -10.31 -3.06 -7.61
C SER A 20 -9.97 -1.82 -6.77
N MET A 21 -10.72 -0.73 -6.97
CA MET A 21 -10.60 0.51 -6.21
C MET A 21 -11.29 0.45 -4.84
N GLY A 22 -11.71 -0.75 -4.41
CA GLY A 22 -12.22 -1.00 -3.07
C GLY A 22 -13.60 -0.42 -2.78
N TRP A 23 -14.37 -0.03 -3.81
CA TRP A 23 -15.72 0.52 -3.62
C TRP A 23 -16.67 -0.43 -2.92
N LEU A 24 -16.46 -1.75 -3.07
CA LEU A 24 -17.30 -2.80 -2.48
C LEU A 24 -16.69 -3.47 -1.23
N THR A 25 -15.43 -3.17 -0.89
CA THR A 25 -14.70 -3.84 0.20
C THR A 25 -14.48 -2.90 1.38
N PHE A 26 -13.43 -2.09 1.40
CA PHE A 26 -13.04 -1.29 2.58
C PHE A 26 -14.09 -0.23 2.97
N ARG A 27 -14.93 0.21 2.04
CA ARG A 27 -16.03 1.15 2.37
C ARG A 27 -17.06 0.55 3.35
N ARG A 28 -17.09 -0.78 3.48
CA ARG A 28 -17.92 -1.49 4.45
C ARG A 28 -17.25 -1.67 5.81
N SER A 29 -16.04 -1.17 6.03
CA SER A 29 -15.34 -1.33 7.31
C SER A 29 -16.12 -0.76 8.50
N ALA A 30 -16.92 0.29 8.28
CA ALA A 30 -17.79 0.86 9.30
C ALA A 30 -18.88 -0.11 9.80
N ASP A 31 -19.19 -1.18 9.04
CA ASP A 31 -20.10 -2.26 9.47
C ASP A 31 -19.46 -3.14 10.56
N PHE A 32 -18.12 -3.15 10.66
CA PHE A 32 -17.35 -4.09 11.50
C PHE A 32 -16.54 -3.39 12.61
N PHE A 33 -16.20 -2.11 12.43
CA PHE A 33 -15.51 -1.31 13.44
C PHE A 33 -16.22 0.04 13.62
N PRO A 34 -16.82 0.31 14.80
CA PRO A 34 -17.51 1.56 15.07
C PRO A 34 -16.52 2.73 15.13
N THR A 35 -16.95 3.88 14.66
CA THR A 35 -16.08 5.08 14.54
C THR A 35 -16.57 6.27 15.35
N HIS A 36 -17.64 6.10 16.13
CA HIS A 36 -18.20 7.19 16.94
C HIS A 36 -17.18 7.75 17.95
N ASN A 37 -16.57 6.89 18.77
CA ASN A 37 -15.57 7.36 19.74
C ASN A 37 -14.29 7.82 19.04
N PRO A 38 -13.71 7.10 18.05
CA PRO A 38 -12.56 7.61 17.32
C PRO A 38 -12.77 9.00 16.72
N VAL A 39 -13.93 9.24 16.09
CA VAL A 39 -14.25 10.55 15.49
C VAL A 39 -14.32 11.64 16.54
N ARG A 40 -14.95 11.38 17.70
CA ARG A 40 -15.01 12.34 18.80
C ARG A 40 -13.63 12.63 19.38
N ASP A 41 -12.79 11.60 19.49
CA ASP A 41 -11.45 11.73 20.04
C ASP A 41 -10.57 12.56 19.08
N ILE A 42 -10.69 12.35 17.76
CA ILE A 42 -10.04 13.20 16.72
C ILE A 42 -10.54 14.64 16.76
N GLU A 43 -11.85 14.88 16.96
CA GLU A 43 -12.41 16.23 17.08
C GLU A 43 -11.72 17.02 18.20
N PHE A 44 -11.48 16.38 19.34
CA PHE A 44 -10.78 16.99 20.46
C PHE A 44 -9.30 17.23 20.15
N ILE A 45 -8.59 16.19 19.68
CA ILE A 45 -7.15 16.23 19.41
C ILE A 45 -6.83 17.32 18.39
N SER A 46 -7.62 17.39 17.32
CA SER A 46 -7.39 18.32 16.20
C SER A 46 -8.10 19.67 16.33
N ALA A 47 -8.61 20.01 17.52
CA ALA A 47 -9.28 21.30 17.76
C ALA A 47 -8.33 22.50 17.62
N ARG A 48 -7.03 22.29 17.85
CA ARG A 48 -5.96 23.30 17.76
C ARG A 48 -4.69 22.68 17.19
N HIS A 49 -3.83 23.50 16.58
CA HIS A 49 -2.46 23.11 16.27
C HIS A 49 -1.72 22.74 17.55
N HIS A 50 -0.99 21.64 17.54
CA HIS A 50 -0.35 21.07 18.72
C HIS A 50 1.04 20.51 18.40
N SER A 51 1.78 21.21 17.55
CA SER A 51 3.17 20.88 17.20
C SER A 51 4.15 21.22 18.33
N VAL A 52 5.44 20.94 18.09
CA VAL A 52 6.55 21.37 18.97
C VAL A 52 6.57 22.87 19.28
N GLU A 53 6.00 23.70 18.39
CA GLU A 53 5.90 25.16 18.56
C GLU A 53 4.68 25.59 19.40
N HIS A 54 3.78 24.64 19.71
CA HIS A 54 2.54 24.84 20.46
C HIS A 54 2.55 24.01 21.77
N PRO A 55 3.48 24.27 22.71
CA PRO A 55 3.69 23.40 23.87
C PRO A 55 2.48 23.33 24.82
N ALA A 56 1.65 24.37 24.88
CA ALA A 56 0.47 24.38 25.74
C ALA A 56 -0.64 23.48 25.17
N GLU A 57 -0.95 23.63 23.88
CA GLU A 57 -1.93 22.83 23.15
C GLU A 57 -1.50 21.36 23.11
N ARG A 58 -0.21 21.11 22.87
CA ARG A 58 0.36 19.76 22.92
C ARG A 58 0.26 19.12 24.31
N ALA A 59 0.43 19.89 25.38
CA ALA A 59 0.19 19.40 26.74
C ALA A 59 -1.29 19.09 27.00
N VAL A 60 -2.23 19.83 26.39
CA VAL A 60 -3.67 19.54 26.46
C VAL A 60 -4.00 18.22 25.77
N VAL A 61 -3.49 17.99 24.55
CA VAL A 61 -3.65 16.71 23.83
C VAL A 61 -3.07 15.56 24.66
N ARG A 62 -1.85 15.71 25.19
CA ARG A 62 -1.22 14.72 26.07
C ARG A 62 -2.06 14.39 27.30
N GLY A 63 -2.59 15.40 27.98
CA GLY A 63 -3.46 15.24 29.15
C GLY A 63 -4.76 14.52 28.80
N TYR A 64 -5.34 14.83 27.64
CA TYR A 64 -6.51 14.13 27.14
C TYR A 64 -6.24 12.65 26.87
N LEU A 65 -5.15 12.29 26.18
CA LEU A 65 -4.77 10.90 25.92
C LEU A 65 -4.52 10.13 27.22
N TYR A 66 -3.85 10.76 28.19
CA TYR A 66 -3.68 10.23 29.55
C TYR A 66 -5.04 9.93 30.20
N ASP A 67 -5.96 10.89 30.20
CA ASP A 67 -7.27 10.72 30.82
C ASP A 67 -8.13 9.66 30.10
N ARG A 68 -8.01 9.54 28.78
CA ARG A 68 -8.67 8.48 27.99
C ARG A 68 -8.17 7.11 28.39
N LEU A 69 -6.85 6.89 28.43
CA LEU A 69 -6.27 5.60 28.87
C LEU A 69 -6.64 5.27 30.32
N LYS A 70 -6.66 6.27 31.22
CA LYS A 70 -7.12 6.11 32.60
C LYS A 70 -8.60 5.74 32.68
N SER A 71 -9.44 6.33 31.83
CA SER A 71 -10.88 5.99 31.77
C SER A 71 -11.15 4.56 31.31
N LEU A 72 -10.22 3.97 30.56
CA LEU A 72 -10.22 2.57 30.15
C LEU A 72 -9.66 1.63 31.24
N GLY A 73 -9.40 2.15 32.45
CA GLY A 73 -8.87 1.36 33.58
C GLY A 73 -7.36 1.18 33.57
N GLY A 74 -6.64 1.82 32.65
CA GLY A 74 -5.18 1.82 32.61
C GLY A 74 -4.54 2.67 33.72
N GLN A 75 -3.24 2.47 33.93
CA GLN A 75 -2.40 3.34 34.77
C GLN A 75 -1.38 4.06 33.89
N PRO A 76 -1.81 5.10 33.15
CA PRO A 76 -0.92 5.80 32.26
C PRO A 76 0.12 6.61 33.04
N GLU A 77 1.27 6.80 32.40
CA GLU A 77 2.41 7.58 32.87
C GLU A 77 2.79 8.62 31.82
N ILE A 78 3.28 9.77 32.28
CA ILE A 78 3.84 10.80 31.40
C ILE A 78 5.36 10.76 31.55
N CYS A 79 6.02 10.17 30.58
CA CYS A 79 7.47 9.95 30.57
C CYS A 79 8.15 11.17 29.95
N ARG A 80 8.84 11.96 30.78
CA ARG A 80 9.40 13.26 30.39
C ARG A 80 10.88 13.14 30.07
N TYR A 81 11.26 13.67 28.92
CA TYR A 81 12.62 13.79 28.44
C TYR A 81 12.85 15.24 27.98
N ASP A 82 13.35 16.07 28.90
CA ASP A 82 13.48 17.52 28.70
C ASP A 82 12.17 18.22 28.28
N SER A 83 12.11 18.72 27.04
CA SER A 83 10.94 19.41 26.48
C SER A 83 9.90 18.49 25.85
N ILE A 84 10.17 17.18 25.84
CA ILE A 84 9.36 16.15 25.19
C ILE A 84 8.72 15.28 26.28
N ALA A 85 7.49 14.84 26.07
CA ALA A 85 6.84 13.96 27.01
C ALA A 85 5.88 12.98 26.34
N ASN A 86 6.26 11.70 26.34
CA ASN A 86 5.44 10.61 25.85
C ASN A 86 4.34 10.27 26.87
N VAL A 87 3.28 9.62 26.40
CA VAL A 87 2.28 8.94 27.25
C VAL A 87 2.47 7.44 27.08
N TYR A 88 2.71 6.74 28.19
CA TYR A 88 2.86 5.29 28.20
C TYR A 88 1.79 4.67 29.09
N CYS A 89 1.24 3.53 28.69
CA CYS A 89 0.31 2.77 29.51
C CYS A 89 0.47 1.28 29.28
N LYS A 90 0.33 0.50 30.35
CA LYS A 90 0.44 -0.96 30.35
C LYS A 90 -0.85 -1.57 30.89
N PHE A 91 -1.35 -2.59 30.21
CA PHE A 91 -2.48 -3.40 30.62
C PHE A 91 -2.01 -4.84 30.80
N GLU A 92 -2.19 -5.37 32.01
CA GLU A 92 -1.75 -6.71 32.38
C GLU A 92 -2.85 -7.74 32.18
N PRO A 93 -2.52 -8.97 31.73
CA PRO A 93 -3.46 -10.07 31.74
C PRO A 93 -3.79 -10.47 33.19
N SER A 94 -5.04 -10.86 33.44
CA SER A 94 -5.54 -11.18 34.79
C SER A 94 -5.73 -12.69 35.05
N GLY A 95 -5.44 -13.54 34.05
CA GLY A 95 -5.60 -14.99 34.12
C GLY A 95 -4.48 -15.72 34.90
N ALA A 96 -4.63 -17.04 35.05
CA ALA A 96 -3.61 -17.89 35.68
C ALA A 96 -2.49 -18.31 34.72
N ASP A 97 -2.80 -18.48 33.43
CA ASP A 97 -1.87 -18.90 32.39
C ASP A 97 -1.36 -17.67 31.60
N THR A 98 -0.57 -16.83 32.26
CA THR A 98 -0.04 -15.58 31.67
C THR A 98 1.39 -15.74 31.15
N SER A 99 1.71 -14.92 30.16
CA SER A 99 3.01 -14.82 29.50
C SER A 99 3.65 -13.46 29.80
N SER A 100 4.98 -13.36 29.65
CA SER A 100 5.71 -12.10 29.70
C SER A 100 5.63 -11.29 28.42
N ALA A 101 5.11 -11.82 27.31
CA ALA A 101 5.07 -11.14 26.02
C ALA A 101 4.05 -9.99 26.00
N TYR A 102 4.41 -8.89 25.33
CA TYR A 102 3.54 -7.73 25.13
C TYR A 102 3.38 -7.41 23.64
N LEU A 103 2.16 -7.01 23.28
CA LEU A 103 1.89 -6.24 22.07
C LEU A 103 2.08 -4.75 22.39
N LEU A 104 2.85 -4.02 21.59
CA LEU A 104 3.02 -2.58 21.72
C LEU A 104 2.31 -1.85 20.57
N LEU A 105 1.37 -0.97 20.92
CA LEU A 105 0.72 -0.06 19.99
C LEU A 105 1.37 1.33 20.06
N VAL A 106 1.71 1.91 18.90
CA VAL A 106 2.42 3.19 18.80
C VAL A 106 1.72 4.12 17.81
N ALA A 107 1.65 5.40 18.19
CA ALA A 107 1.15 6.53 17.40
C ALA A 107 1.76 7.82 17.96
N HIS A 108 1.89 8.88 17.15
CA HIS A 108 2.45 10.14 17.62
C HIS A 108 1.38 11.17 18.00
N LEU A 109 1.65 11.94 19.06
CA LEU A 109 0.68 12.89 19.63
C LEU A 109 0.83 14.32 19.13
N ASP A 110 1.96 14.67 18.52
CA ASP A 110 2.22 16.02 18.02
C ASP A 110 1.77 16.19 16.58
N SER A 111 1.25 17.38 16.25
CA SER A 111 0.92 17.73 14.86
C SER A 111 2.12 18.33 14.15
N ARG A 112 2.09 18.33 12.81
CA ARG A 112 3.12 19.01 12.01
C ARG A 112 3.30 20.49 12.39
N PHE A 113 4.56 20.89 12.58
CA PHE A 113 4.97 22.29 12.73
C PHE A 113 4.80 23.11 11.44
N PRO A 114 4.82 24.45 11.47
CA PRO A 114 4.55 25.26 10.29
C PRO A 114 5.41 24.88 9.07
N GLU A 115 4.77 24.62 7.93
CA GLU A 115 5.41 24.34 6.64
C GLU A 115 5.22 25.52 5.70
N GLN A 116 6.30 25.92 5.01
CA GLN A 116 6.25 26.97 4.01
C GLN A 116 5.73 26.40 2.68
N THR A 117 4.61 26.94 2.19
CA THR A 117 4.01 26.55 0.91
C THR A 117 4.07 27.70 -0.10
N PRO A 118 3.83 27.43 -1.40
CA PRO A 118 3.69 28.50 -2.39
C PRO A 118 2.57 29.51 -2.10
N GLN A 119 1.63 29.18 -1.22
CA GLN A 119 0.52 30.05 -0.81
C GLN A 119 0.74 30.75 0.54
N GLY A 120 1.87 30.49 1.21
CA GLY A 120 2.19 31.00 2.54
C GLY A 120 2.47 29.89 3.53
N GLU A 121 2.73 30.29 4.77
CA GLU A 121 2.93 29.36 5.88
C GLU A 121 1.60 28.72 6.29
N VAL A 122 1.61 27.40 6.46
CA VAL A 122 0.46 26.61 6.92
C VAL A 122 0.87 25.75 8.10
N CYS A 123 -0.07 25.42 8.98
CA CYS A 123 0.15 24.53 10.12
C CYS A 123 -0.89 23.42 10.11
N SER A 124 -0.50 22.19 10.44
CA SER A 124 -1.44 21.07 10.52
C SER A 124 -2.24 21.09 11.83
N TYR A 125 -3.48 20.63 11.80
CA TYR A 125 -4.26 20.34 13.02
C TYR A 125 -4.10 18.89 13.48
N GLY A 126 -3.40 18.03 12.72
CA GLY A 126 -3.12 16.64 13.10
C GLY A 126 -4.38 15.77 13.24
N ALA A 127 -5.37 15.96 12.36
CA ALA A 127 -6.63 15.22 12.45
C ALA A 127 -6.50 13.80 11.90
N ALA A 128 -5.83 13.67 10.77
CA ALA A 128 -5.34 12.39 10.28
C ALA A 128 -4.00 12.07 10.92
N ASP A 129 -3.03 13.00 10.87
CA ASP A 129 -1.60 12.81 11.15
C ASP A 129 -1.17 13.38 12.53
N ASP A 130 -1.19 12.62 13.62
CA ASP A 130 -1.64 11.21 13.72
C ASP A 130 -2.86 11.04 14.64
N GLY A 131 -3.80 11.97 14.55
CA GLY A 131 -5.12 11.83 15.19
C GLY A 131 -5.81 10.51 14.87
N TYR A 132 -5.58 9.92 13.69
CA TYR A 132 -6.11 8.59 13.35
C TYR A 132 -5.47 7.50 14.18
N GLY A 133 -4.14 7.42 14.25
CA GLY A 133 -3.44 6.40 15.04
C GLY A 133 -3.81 6.48 16.51
N LEU A 134 -3.79 7.68 17.09
CA LEU A 134 -4.19 7.92 18.49
C LEU A 134 -5.61 7.41 18.78
N ALA A 135 -6.59 7.81 17.96
CA ALA A 135 -7.98 7.49 18.18
C ALA A 135 -8.32 6.02 17.89
N VAL A 136 -7.68 5.43 16.89
CA VAL A 136 -7.81 4.00 16.58
C VAL A 136 -7.24 3.16 17.72
N ILE A 137 -6.07 3.51 18.26
CA ILE A 137 -5.46 2.77 19.38
C ILE A 137 -6.36 2.82 20.62
N LEU A 138 -6.93 3.99 20.96
CA LEU A 138 -7.85 4.10 22.08
C LEU A 138 -9.08 3.18 21.94
N GLU A 139 -9.67 3.12 20.75
CA GLU A 139 -10.83 2.24 20.48
C GLU A 139 -10.42 0.76 20.40
N LEU A 140 -9.22 0.45 19.90
CA LEU A 140 -8.68 -0.91 19.92
C LEU A 140 -8.48 -1.41 21.34
N VAL A 141 -7.96 -0.58 22.25
CA VAL A 141 -7.83 -0.90 23.68
C VAL A 141 -9.20 -1.13 24.28
N ASP A 142 -10.16 -0.23 24.07
CA ASP A 142 -11.54 -0.36 24.57
C ASP A 142 -12.16 -1.70 24.15
N LYS A 143 -12.08 -2.04 22.86
CA LYS A 143 -12.55 -3.33 22.35
C LYS A 143 -11.79 -4.52 22.89
N ALA A 144 -10.47 -4.40 23.08
CA ALA A 144 -9.67 -5.50 23.59
C ALA A 144 -10.05 -5.87 25.02
N LEU A 145 -10.54 -4.90 25.80
CA LEU A 145 -10.99 -5.11 27.18
C LEU A 145 -12.26 -5.99 27.26
N ASP A 146 -13.08 -6.05 26.21
CA ASP A 146 -14.26 -6.93 26.16
C ASP A 146 -13.91 -8.41 26.30
N TYR A 147 -12.68 -8.78 25.95
CA TYR A 147 -12.13 -10.14 26.09
C TYR A 147 -10.89 -10.19 27.00
N SER A 148 -10.69 -9.20 27.87
CA SER A 148 -9.56 -9.13 28.81
C SER A 148 -9.45 -10.34 29.76
N GLY A 149 -10.57 -11.01 30.06
CA GLY A 149 -10.59 -12.24 30.86
C GLY A 149 -9.93 -13.44 30.17
N GLU A 150 -9.73 -13.38 28.86
CA GLU A 150 -9.06 -14.43 28.06
C GLU A 150 -7.59 -14.08 27.76
N TRP A 151 -7.12 -12.91 28.18
CA TRP A 151 -5.76 -12.48 27.85
C TRP A 151 -4.71 -13.36 28.55
N ARG A 152 -3.71 -13.74 27.76
CA ARG A 152 -2.49 -14.44 28.20
C ARG A 152 -1.28 -13.52 28.11
N GLN A 153 -1.22 -12.67 27.08
CA GLN A 153 -0.20 -11.65 26.87
C GLN A 153 -0.70 -10.29 27.34
N GLY A 154 0.24 -9.37 27.61
CA GLY A 154 -0.12 -8.00 27.95
C GLY A 154 -0.20 -7.07 26.74
N LEU A 155 -0.77 -5.89 26.97
CA LEU A 155 -0.89 -4.83 25.98
C LEU A 155 -0.18 -3.57 26.51
N LYS A 156 0.67 -2.98 25.68
CA LYS A 156 1.34 -1.70 25.92
C LYS A 156 0.88 -0.69 24.89
N VAL A 157 0.73 0.55 25.32
CA VAL A 157 0.42 1.71 24.48
C VAL A 157 1.49 2.75 24.71
N LEU A 158 2.05 3.28 23.63
CA LEU A 158 3.01 4.37 23.65
C LEU A 158 2.55 5.45 22.67
N PHE A 159 2.16 6.60 23.20
CA PHE A 159 1.96 7.81 22.41
C PHE A 159 3.22 8.67 22.50
N THR A 160 3.95 8.75 21.40
CA THR A 160 5.23 9.45 21.27
C THR A 160 4.98 10.94 21.06
N ASP A 161 5.90 11.78 21.54
CA ASP A 161 5.85 13.23 21.36
C ASP A 161 7.05 13.70 20.51
N SER A 162 6.86 14.71 19.67
CA SER A 162 7.91 15.27 18.80
C SER A 162 8.40 14.29 17.72
N GLU A 163 7.49 13.48 17.16
CA GLU A 163 7.72 12.67 15.97
C GLU A 163 8.09 13.59 14.80
N GLU A 164 7.25 14.61 14.58
CA GLU A 164 7.27 15.42 13.36
C GLU A 164 8.55 16.23 13.23
N ARG A 165 9.21 16.51 14.36
CA ARG A 165 10.47 17.25 14.33
C ARG A 165 11.63 16.37 13.86
N ASN A 166 11.82 15.20 14.45
CA ASN A 166 12.99 14.33 14.28
C ASN A 166 12.82 12.94 14.96
N LEU A 167 11.60 12.45 15.20
CA LEU A 167 11.33 11.21 15.94
C LEU A 167 11.85 11.24 17.38
N ASP A 168 11.84 12.41 18.00
CA ASP A 168 12.56 12.62 19.25
C ASP A 168 11.92 11.84 20.41
N GLY A 169 10.59 11.63 20.39
CA GLY A 169 9.86 10.89 21.40
C GLY A 169 10.29 9.44 21.54
N VAL A 170 10.23 8.66 20.45
CA VAL A 170 10.66 7.25 20.46
C VAL A 170 12.17 7.14 20.66
N ARG A 171 12.97 8.01 20.01
CA ARG A 171 14.43 7.95 20.10
C ARG A 171 14.88 8.16 21.54
N THR A 172 14.34 9.16 22.21
CA THR A 172 14.73 9.47 23.58
C THR A 172 14.21 8.43 24.57
N ALA A 173 13.03 7.85 24.35
CA ALA A 173 12.55 6.72 25.14
C ALA A 173 13.53 5.53 25.07
N LEU A 174 13.97 5.15 23.88
CA LEU A 174 14.95 4.07 23.70
C LEU A 174 16.32 4.38 24.33
N GLU A 175 16.78 5.62 24.25
CA GLU A 175 18.10 6.04 24.74
C GLU A 175 18.16 6.21 26.27
N MET A 176 17.08 6.74 26.88
CA MET A 176 17.06 7.11 28.29
C MET A 176 16.37 6.09 29.20
N ASP A 177 15.29 5.45 28.74
CA ASP A 177 14.51 4.49 29.53
C ASP A 177 13.85 3.43 28.63
N ASN A 178 14.58 2.36 28.35
CA ASN A 178 14.11 1.29 27.50
C ASN A 178 13.16 0.30 28.19
N SER A 179 12.84 0.47 29.49
CA SER A 179 11.98 -0.45 30.25
C SER A 179 10.55 -0.54 29.69
N GLN A 180 10.10 0.52 29.01
CA GLN A 180 8.82 0.55 28.29
C GLN A 180 8.75 -0.53 27.20
N PHE A 181 9.89 -0.98 26.68
CA PHE A 181 9.99 -1.96 25.59
C PHE A 181 10.29 -3.38 26.07
N ASP A 182 10.41 -3.61 27.39
CA ASP A 182 10.70 -4.93 27.94
C ASP A 182 9.66 -5.97 27.52
N ASN A 183 10.15 -7.11 27.02
CA ASN A 183 9.34 -8.24 26.53
C ASN A 183 8.29 -7.87 25.46
N VAL A 184 8.50 -6.80 24.70
CA VAL A 184 7.67 -6.51 23.52
C VAL A 184 7.98 -7.55 22.44
N GLY A 185 6.99 -8.38 22.11
CA GLY A 185 7.11 -9.42 21.08
C GLY A 185 6.52 -9.02 19.72
N LEU A 186 5.68 -7.98 19.71
CA LEU A 186 5.11 -7.43 18.48
C LEU A 186 4.85 -5.93 18.62
N VAL A 187 5.27 -5.15 17.64
CA VAL A 187 4.98 -3.72 17.53
C VAL A 187 3.98 -3.46 16.40
N VAL A 188 3.00 -2.60 16.65
CA VAL A 188 2.11 -2.03 15.62
C VAL A 188 2.20 -0.51 15.72
N ASN A 189 2.79 0.10 14.70
CA ASN A 189 2.81 1.55 14.52
C ASN A 189 1.68 1.96 13.57
N VAL A 190 0.94 2.98 13.96
CA VAL A 190 -0.14 3.56 13.16
C VAL A 190 0.24 4.99 12.82
N GLU A 191 0.05 5.36 11.56
CA GLU A 191 0.46 6.64 10.98
C GLU A 191 -0.60 7.12 10.00
N ALA A 192 -0.54 8.38 9.54
CA ALA A 192 -1.44 8.84 8.49
C ALA A 192 -0.80 9.87 7.54
N ARG A 193 -0.16 9.37 6.49
CA ARG A 193 0.33 10.19 5.38
C ARG A 193 -0.77 10.75 4.46
N GLY A 194 -2.04 10.46 4.75
CA GLY A 194 -3.21 10.84 3.95
C GLY A 194 -4.46 10.88 4.83
N VAL A 195 -5.60 11.23 4.24
CA VAL A 195 -6.86 11.42 5.02
C VAL A 195 -7.94 10.41 4.69
N ARG A 196 -7.71 9.52 3.72
CA ARG A 196 -8.71 8.55 3.26
C ARG A 196 -8.07 7.33 2.58
N GLY A 197 -8.93 6.46 2.06
CA GLY A 197 -8.53 5.22 1.40
C GLY A 197 -8.40 4.07 2.40
N PRO A 198 -8.05 2.87 1.91
CA PRO A 198 -7.72 1.75 2.80
C PRO A 198 -6.44 2.06 3.60
N ALA A 199 -6.44 1.75 4.89
CA ALA A 199 -5.22 1.65 5.68
C ALA A 199 -4.31 0.56 5.09
N LEU A 200 -3.12 0.96 4.62
CA LEU A 200 -2.13 0.10 3.97
C LEU A 200 -1.11 -0.32 5.02
N LEU A 201 -0.88 -1.63 5.16
CA LEU A 201 0.35 -2.14 5.77
C LEU A 201 1.48 -1.87 4.77
N PHE A 202 2.23 -0.79 4.97
CA PHE A 202 3.20 -0.31 4.00
C PHE A 202 4.62 -0.76 4.31
N GLU A 203 4.91 -1.14 5.56
CA GLU A 203 6.23 -1.60 6.01
C GLU A 203 6.09 -2.64 7.14
N SER A 204 7.01 -3.60 7.18
CA SER A 204 7.21 -4.53 8.29
C SER A 204 8.69 -4.59 8.66
N SER A 205 9.02 -5.20 9.80
CA SER A 205 10.40 -5.62 10.09
C SER A 205 10.93 -6.60 9.02
N ALA A 206 12.26 -6.72 8.93
CA ALA A 206 12.91 -7.70 8.06
C ALA A 206 12.66 -9.13 8.56
N ASP A 207 12.93 -10.10 7.69
CA ASP A 207 12.69 -11.53 7.94
C ASP A 207 11.24 -11.76 8.38
N ASN A 208 10.32 -11.28 7.54
CA ASN A 208 8.92 -11.10 7.90
C ASN A 208 8.01 -12.33 7.69
N ASP A 209 8.55 -13.52 7.46
CA ASP A 209 7.77 -14.72 7.18
C ASP A 209 6.67 -14.98 8.22
N ARG A 210 7.04 -15.02 9.50
CA ARG A 210 6.10 -15.24 10.61
C ARG A 210 5.12 -14.10 10.80
N LEU A 211 5.57 -12.86 10.54
CA LEU A 211 4.72 -11.68 10.57
C LEU A 211 3.65 -11.80 9.46
N MET A 212 4.05 -11.98 8.21
CA MET A 212 3.12 -12.03 7.08
C MET A 212 2.15 -13.21 7.17
N ASP A 213 2.60 -14.36 7.68
CA ASP A 213 1.73 -15.50 7.98
C ASP A 213 0.64 -15.13 9.00
N PHE A 214 1.01 -14.43 10.08
CA PHE A 214 0.07 -13.97 11.09
C PHE A 214 -0.89 -12.91 10.56
N TYR A 215 -0.37 -11.89 9.87
CA TYR A 215 -1.15 -10.80 9.31
C TYR A 215 -2.19 -11.31 8.30
N VAL A 216 -1.80 -12.14 7.33
CA VAL A 216 -2.73 -12.67 6.32
C VAL A 216 -3.76 -13.62 6.92
N LYS A 217 -3.41 -14.34 7.99
CA LYS A 217 -4.33 -15.25 8.68
C LYS A 217 -5.35 -14.53 9.55
N HIS A 218 -4.95 -13.44 10.22
CA HIS A 218 -5.76 -12.83 11.28
C HIS A 218 -6.36 -11.48 10.92
N ALA A 219 -5.69 -10.63 10.12
CA ALA A 219 -6.20 -9.30 9.83
C ALA A 219 -7.54 -9.36 9.07
N GLY A 220 -8.51 -8.54 9.48
CA GLY A 220 -9.74 -8.35 8.73
C GLY A 220 -9.50 -7.42 7.54
N MET A 221 -9.91 -7.83 6.33
CA MET A 221 -9.71 -7.03 5.10
C MET A 221 -8.24 -6.60 4.89
N PRO A 222 -7.27 -7.53 4.85
CA PRO A 222 -5.85 -7.18 4.72
C PRO A 222 -5.59 -6.40 3.43
N TYR A 223 -4.74 -5.38 3.53
CA TYR A 223 -4.34 -4.53 2.42
C TYR A 223 -2.85 -4.20 2.49
N THR A 224 -2.06 -4.89 1.68
CA THR A 224 -0.59 -4.77 1.67
C THR A 224 0.02 -5.14 0.32
N TYR A 225 1.21 -4.60 0.05
CA TYR A 225 2.02 -4.91 -1.12
C TYR A 225 3.50 -4.87 -0.72
N SER A 226 4.27 -5.96 -0.89
CA SER A 226 5.70 -5.94 -0.53
C SER A 226 6.49 -4.82 -1.24
N LEU A 227 6.08 -4.41 -2.44
CA LEU A 227 6.73 -3.32 -3.16
C LEU A 227 6.57 -1.96 -2.44
N THR A 228 5.51 -1.74 -1.66
CA THR A 228 5.36 -0.47 -0.93
C THR A 228 6.43 -0.32 0.13
N SER A 229 6.83 -1.42 0.78
CA SER A 229 7.95 -1.42 1.75
C SER A 229 9.27 -1.07 1.08
N ALA A 230 9.54 -1.66 -0.09
CA ALA A 230 10.73 -1.35 -0.88
C ALA A 230 10.77 0.10 -1.38
N VAL A 231 9.63 0.64 -1.84
CA VAL A 231 9.53 2.04 -2.28
C VAL A 231 9.72 2.96 -1.08
N TYR A 232 9.07 2.68 0.04
CA TYR A 232 9.19 3.47 1.27
C TYR A 232 10.64 3.54 1.78
N GLY A 233 11.37 2.44 1.75
CA GLY A 233 12.79 2.40 2.12
C GLY A 233 13.72 3.29 1.27
N MET A 234 13.27 3.76 0.10
CA MET A 234 13.99 4.71 -0.75
C MET A 234 13.55 6.16 -0.54
N MET A 235 12.49 6.40 0.22
CA MET A 235 11.95 7.73 0.49
C MET A 235 12.64 8.37 1.70
N PRO A 236 12.77 9.70 1.75
CA PRO A 236 13.30 10.42 2.91
C PRO A 236 12.22 10.62 3.98
N ASN A 237 11.40 9.60 4.21
CA ASN A 237 10.30 9.59 5.16
C ASN A 237 10.62 8.59 6.26
N TYR A 238 10.28 8.96 7.48
CA TYR A 238 10.50 8.15 8.68
C TYR A 238 9.27 8.27 9.57
N THR A 239 9.14 7.34 10.49
CA THR A 239 8.09 7.29 11.52
C THR A 239 8.70 6.74 12.80
N ASP A 240 7.97 6.71 13.92
CA ASP A 240 8.47 6.11 15.15
C ASP A 240 8.95 4.66 14.97
N PHE A 241 8.29 3.92 14.07
CA PHE A 241 8.69 2.56 13.71
C PHE A 241 10.12 2.47 13.14
N THR A 242 10.69 3.56 12.61
CA THR A 242 12.07 3.57 12.08
C THR A 242 13.09 3.17 13.14
N TYR A 243 12.90 3.62 14.39
CA TYR A 243 13.79 3.26 15.51
C TYR A 243 13.42 1.90 16.14
N LEU A 244 12.16 1.46 16.02
CA LEU A 244 11.68 0.21 16.60
C LEU A 244 11.93 -1.00 15.70
N LYS A 245 11.85 -0.83 14.39
CA LYS A 245 11.98 -1.88 13.37
C LYS A 245 13.24 -2.74 13.49
N PRO A 246 14.44 -2.20 13.80
CA PRO A 246 15.64 -3.03 13.98
C PRO A 246 15.66 -3.82 15.28
N LEU A 247 14.80 -3.48 16.24
CA LEU A 247 14.81 -4.03 17.60
C LEU A 247 13.68 -5.01 17.85
N PHE A 248 12.54 -4.84 17.16
CA PHE A 248 11.33 -5.59 17.39
C PHE A 248 10.69 -6.06 16.07
N PRO A 249 10.10 -7.27 16.04
CA PRO A 249 9.16 -7.63 14.99
C PRO A 249 7.94 -6.68 15.03
N GLY A 250 7.52 -6.19 13.87
CA GLY A 250 6.38 -5.29 13.84
C GLY A 250 5.90 -4.85 12.46
N TYR A 251 4.88 -4.00 12.51
CA TYR A 251 4.15 -3.48 11.36
C TYR A 251 4.01 -1.96 11.43
N ASN A 252 3.98 -1.33 10.26
CA ASN A 252 3.72 0.09 10.09
C ASN A 252 2.53 0.29 9.13
N PHE A 253 1.47 0.92 9.62
CA PHE A 253 0.24 1.14 8.86
C PHE A 253 0.01 2.61 8.56
N SER A 254 -0.42 2.93 7.34
CA SER A 254 -0.78 4.29 6.96
C SER A 254 -1.89 4.31 5.92
N VAL A 255 -2.78 5.27 6.02
CA VAL A 255 -3.56 5.76 4.89
C VAL A 255 -2.71 6.73 4.11
N ILE A 256 -2.79 6.70 2.78
CA ILE A 256 -1.91 7.49 1.92
C ILE A 256 -2.67 8.38 0.94
N ASP A 257 -3.98 8.14 0.78
CA ASP A 257 -4.79 8.84 -0.21
C ASP A 257 -5.07 10.28 0.20
N ASN A 258 -5.21 11.15 -0.79
CA ASN A 258 -5.28 12.60 -0.64
C ASN A 258 -4.04 13.20 0.06
N LEU A 259 -2.84 12.76 -0.33
CA LEU A 259 -1.55 13.26 0.19
C LEU A 259 -1.38 14.80 0.15
N HIS A 260 -2.15 15.53 -0.65
CA HIS A 260 -2.13 17.01 -0.65
C HIS A 260 -2.75 17.65 0.61
N TYR A 261 -3.32 16.86 1.53
CA TYR A 261 -3.78 17.30 2.85
C TYR A 261 -2.68 17.16 3.91
N TYR A 262 -1.68 16.32 3.66
CA TYR A 262 -0.58 16.02 4.58
C TYR A 262 0.26 17.26 4.90
N HIS A 263 0.61 17.42 6.18
CA HIS A 263 1.44 18.51 6.70
C HIS A 263 0.91 19.93 6.41
N ASN A 264 -0.40 20.12 6.27
CA ASN A 264 -0.98 21.45 6.06
C ASN A 264 -2.32 21.64 6.76
N ASP A 265 -2.87 22.85 6.65
CA ASP A 265 -4.11 23.28 7.29
C ASP A 265 -5.34 22.47 6.89
N LYS A 266 -5.27 21.69 5.80
CA LYS A 266 -6.34 20.77 5.39
C LYS A 266 -6.34 19.47 6.17
N ASP A 267 -5.24 19.08 6.79
CA ASP A 267 -5.25 18.02 7.79
C ASP A 267 -5.96 18.55 9.05
N ASN A 268 -7.28 18.45 9.01
CA ASN A 268 -8.21 18.98 10.01
C ASN A 268 -9.48 18.12 10.09
N PHE A 269 -10.23 18.29 11.16
CA PHE A 269 -11.41 17.47 11.48
C PHE A 269 -12.45 17.39 10.34
N SER A 270 -12.66 18.46 9.57
CA SER A 270 -13.68 18.47 8.51
C SER A 270 -13.36 17.54 7.34
N ASN A 271 -12.10 17.12 7.20
CA ASN A 271 -11.61 16.33 6.07
C ASN A 271 -11.40 14.84 6.38
N ILE A 272 -11.77 14.41 7.59
CA ILE A 272 -11.54 13.04 8.01
C ILE A 272 -12.40 12.03 7.24
N SER A 273 -11.97 10.78 7.21
CA SER A 273 -12.70 9.67 6.62
C SER A 273 -12.99 8.59 7.66
N PRO A 274 -14.24 8.50 8.15
CA PRO A 274 -14.65 7.40 9.02
C PRO A 274 -14.41 6.01 8.41
N ALA A 275 -14.52 5.87 7.09
CA ALA A 275 -14.21 4.60 6.41
C ALA A 275 -12.73 4.20 6.54
N ALA A 276 -11.82 5.17 6.48
CA ALA A 276 -10.39 4.95 6.68
C ALA A 276 -10.07 4.55 8.12
N ILE A 277 -10.60 5.31 9.09
CA ILE A 277 -10.47 5.02 10.53
C ILE A 277 -10.98 3.60 10.83
N ALA A 278 -12.15 3.24 10.31
CA ALA A 278 -12.70 1.90 10.47
C ALA A 278 -11.80 0.82 9.85
N HIS A 279 -11.14 1.08 8.72
CA HIS A 279 -10.29 0.08 8.06
C HIS A 279 -9.01 -0.24 8.84
N TYR A 280 -8.45 0.69 9.62
CA TYR A 280 -7.40 0.33 10.59
C TYR A 280 -7.94 -0.65 11.63
N GLY A 281 -9.06 -0.29 12.26
CA GLY A 281 -9.66 -1.09 13.31
C GLY A 281 -10.08 -2.49 12.84
N VAL A 282 -10.64 -2.61 11.63
CA VAL A 282 -11.01 -3.90 11.02
C VAL A 282 -9.81 -4.80 10.78
N GLN A 283 -8.65 -4.24 10.42
CA GLN A 283 -7.43 -5.02 10.26
C GLN A 283 -6.83 -5.41 11.61
N LEU A 284 -6.72 -4.45 12.53
CA LEU A 284 -5.95 -4.59 13.75
C LEU A 284 -6.70 -5.33 14.87
N GLU A 285 -8.01 -5.11 15.06
CA GLU A 285 -8.74 -5.71 16.19
C GLU A 285 -8.67 -7.26 16.20
N PRO A 286 -8.87 -7.96 15.07
CA PRO A 286 -8.71 -9.41 15.05
C PRO A 286 -7.28 -9.87 15.30
N MET A 287 -6.27 -9.09 14.90
CA MET A 287 -4.86 -9.36 15.19
C MET A 287 -4.58 -9.23 16.69
N LEU A 288 -5.08 -8.15 17.33
CA LEU A 288 -4.99 -7.95 18.78
C LEU A 288 -5.61 -9.14 19.52
N LYS A 289 -6.83 -9.52 19.14
CA LYS A 289 -7.51 -10.65 19.76
C LYS A 289 -6.71 -11.94 19.64
N ALA A 290 -6.18 -12.23 18.45
CA ALA A 290 -5.38 -13.42 18.22
C ALA A 290 -4.08 -13.41 19.03
N PHE A 291 -3.36 -12.29 19.05
CA PHE A 291 -2.12 -12.14 19.82
C PHE A 291 -2.37 -12.30 21.32
N LEU A 292 -3.37 -11.59 21.86
CA LEU A 292 -3.59 -11.48 23.31
C LEU A 292 -4.18 -12.75 23.94
N THR A 293 -4.84 -13.62 23.19
CA THR A 293 -5.58 -14.77 23.75
C THR A 293 -4.98 -16.14 23.41
N SER A 294 -4.04 -16.20 22.46
CA SER A 294 -3.45 -17.46 22.00
C SER A 294 -2.14 -17.79 22.71
N GLU A 295 -2.04 -19.00 23.25
CA GLU A 295 -0.78 -19.51 23.84
C GLU A 295 0.39 -19.50 22.85
N GLN A 296 0.11 -19.62 21.55
CA GLN A 296 1.11 -19.66 20.47
C GLN A 296 2.06 -18.45 20.48
N PHE A 297 1.57 -17.27 20.87
CA PHE A 297 2.33 -16.01 20.83
C PHE A 297 2.88 -15.62 22.21
N SER A 298 3.04 -16.58 23.12
CA SER A 298 3.48 -16.34 24.50
C SER A 298 4.99 -16.08 24.61
N ASP A 299 5.76 -16.39 23.57
CA ASP A 299 7.18 -16.11 23.49
C ASP A 299 7.38 -14.74 22.81
N PRO A 300 8.04 -13.76 23.47
CA PRO A 300 8.38 -12.49 22.84
C PRO A 300 9.16 -12.64 21.53
N ASP A 301 9.95 -13.71 21.39
CA ASP A 301 10.77 -13.96 20.21
C ASP A 301 10.01 -14.72 19.11
N TYR A 302 8.71 -15.03 19.31
CA TYR A 302 7.91 -15.81 18.36
C TYR A 302 7.94 -15.25 16.95
N PHE A 303 7.89 -13.92 16.80
CA PHE A 303 7.82 -13.25 15.49
C PHE A 303 9.17 -12.98 14.85
N ILE A 304 10.29 -13.38 15.48
CA ILE A 304 11.61 -13.35 14.83
C ILE A 304 11.62 -14.41 13.73
N GLY A 305 11.70 -13.95 12.48
CA GLY A 305 11.72 -14.80 11.30
C GLY A 305 13.12 -15.09 10.77
N GLU A 306 13.16 -15.81 9.64
CA GLU A 306 14.42 -16.21 8.97
C GLU A 306 14.51 -15.76 7.50
N GLU A 307 13.37 -15.39 6.91
CA GLU A 307 13.31 -14.92 5.54
C GLU A 307 12.15 -13.95 5.30
N ASP A 308 12.27 -13.15 4.23
CA ASP A 308 11.18 -12.28 3.79
C ASP A 308 10.21 -13.02 2.86
N ASN A 309 8.94 -13.00 3.24
CA ASN A 309 7.83 -13.34 2.37
C ASN A 309 7.46 -12.18 1.44
N VAL A 310 6.93 -12.54 0.28
CA VAL A 310 6.33 -11.61 -0.69
C VAL A 310 4.81 -11.66 -0.56
N VAL A 311 4.22 -10.51 -0.23
CA VAL A 311 2.78 -10.34 -0.06
C VAL A 311 2.19 -9.39 -1.11
N PHE A 312 0.99 -9.74 -1.59
CA PHE A 312 0.28 -8.94 -2.58
C PHE A 312 -1.24 -9.10 -2.41
N THR A 313 -1.93 -7.98 -2.14
CA THR A 313 -3.38 -7.96 -2.03
C THR A 313 -4.06 -7.79 -3.39
N LEU A 314 -4.96 -8.72 -3.72
CA LEU A 314 -5.94 -8.61 -4.80
C LEU A 314 -7.30 -8.21 -4.21
N PRO A 315 -7.75 -6.96 -4.37
CA PRO A 315 -8.99 -6.49 -3.77
C PRO A 315 -10.17 -7.39 -4.14
N GLY A 316 -10.89 -7.88 -3.12
CA GLY A 316 -12.04 -8.78 -3.28
C GLY A 316 -11.71 -10.26 -3.48
N LEU A 317 -10.44 -10.64 -3.71
CA LEU A 317 -10.00 -12.03 -3.82
C LEU A 317 -9.15 -12.49 -2.62
N GLY A 318 -8.48 -11.56 -1.94
CA GLY A 318 -7.66 -11.83 -0.76
C GLY A 318 -6.21 -11.42 -0.93
N THR A 319 -5.37 -11.82 0.02
CA THR A 319 -3.93 -11.51 0.03
C THR A 319 -3.13 -12.78 -0.24
N ILE A 320 -2.26 -12.72 -1.23
CA ILE A 320 -1.29 -13.77 -1.53
C ILE A 320 -0.09 -13.55 -0.61
N ASN A 321 0.38 -14.62 0.04
CA ASN A 321 1.59 -14.64 0.86
C ASN A 321 2.48 -15.79 0.36
N LEU A 322 3.68 -15.46 -0.13
CA LEU A 322 4.62 -16.42 -0.70
C LEU A 322 5.93 -16.39 0.07
N SER A 323 6.39 -17.55 0.52
CA SER A 323 7.76 -17.71 1.00
C SER A 323 8.76 -17.31 -0.08
N ARG A 324 10.00 -16.98 0.32
CA ARG A 324 11.08 -16.66 -0.61
C ARG A 324 11.24 -17.77 -1.66
N THR A 325 11.22 -19.02 -1.21
CA THR A 325 11.27 -20.19 -2.09
C THR A 325 10.06 -20.26 -3.02
N GLY A 326 8.85 -20.05 -2.48
CA GLY A 326 7.62 -20.01 -3.28
C GLY A 326 7.65 -18.94 -4.38
N ASN A 327 8.16 -17.74 -4.07
CA ASN A 327 8.33 -16.65 -5.02
C ASN A 327 9.33 -17.01 -6.14
N TYR A 328 10.46 -17.62 -5.81
CA TYR A 328 11.43 -18.08 -6.82
C TYR A 328 10.88 -19.20 -7.70
N LEU A 329 10.14 -20.16 -7.13
CA LEU A 329 9.49 -21.22 -7.90
C LEU A 329 8.43 -20.64 -8.85
N LEU A 330 7.65 -19.66 -8.40
CA LEU A 330 6.67 -18.97 -9.24
C LEU A 330 7.35 -18.21 -10.40
N ASN A 331 8.46 -17.53 -10.14
CA ASN A 331 9.27 -16.88 -11.16
C ASN A 331 9.88 -17.87 -12.17
N ALA A 332 10.42 -18.99 -11.69
CA ALA A 332 10.93 -20.07 -12.54
C ALA A 332 9.83 -20.67 -13.43
N ALA A 333 8.64 -20.90 -12.86
CA ALA A 333 7.48 -21.37 -13.61
C ALA A 333 7.05 -20.38 -14.70
N ALA A 334 7.06 -19.07 -14.42
CA ALA A 334 6.75 -18.04 -15.41
C ALA A 334 7.77 -18.04 -16.57
N LEU A 335 9.06 -18.19 -16.26
CA LEU A 335 10.12 -18.24 -17.25
C LEU A 335 10.01 -19.50 -18.13
N VAL A 336 9.80 -20.67 -17.53
CA VAL A 336 9.59 -21.93 -18.25
C VAL A 336 8.37 -21.83 -19.16
N LEU A 337 7.27 -21.28 -18.65
CA LEU A 337 6.05 -21.06 -19.42
C LEU A 337 6.29 -20.08 -20.59
N PHE A 338 7.03 -18.99 -20.37
CA PHE A 338 7.41 -18.04 -21.43
C PHE A 338 8.22 -18.72 -22.53
N VAL A 339 9.26 -19.48 -22.16
CA VAL A 339 10.10 -20.21 -23.11
C VAL A 339 9.29 -21.24 -23.89
N LEU A 340 8.41 -21.99 -23.22
CA LEU A 340 7.52 -22.96 -23.87
C LEU A 340 6.62 -22.29 -24.91
N VAL A 341 5.91 -21.21 -24.54
CA VAL A 341 5.01 -20.50 -25.45
C VAL A 341 5.79 -19.89 -26.62
N LEU A 342 6.97 -19.32 -26.37
CA LEU A 342 7.86 -18.79 -27.40
C LEU A 342 8.25 -19.89 -28.41
N LEU A 343 8.68 -21.05 -27.92
CA LEU A 343 9.06 -22.19 -28.76
C LEU A 343 7.88 -22.70 -29.60
N LEU A 344 6.69 -22.85 -29.03
CA LEU A 344 5.51 -23.33 -29.77
C LEU A 344 5.08 -22.33 -30.87
N TYR A 345 5.11 -21.03 -30.59
CA TYR A 345 4.75 -20.00 -31.58
C TYR A 345 5.79 -19.82 -32.69
N THR A 346 7.07 -20.02 -32.37
CA THR A 346 8.13 -20.03 -33.40
C THR A 346 8.11 -21.31 -34.23
N ALA A 347 7.93 -22.48 -33.61
CA ALA A 347 7.83 -23.77 -34.30
C ALA A 347 6.60 -23.87 -35.21
N SER A 348 5.48 -23.23 -34.85
CA SER A 348 4.29 -23.13 -35.71
C SER A 348 4.45 -22.15 -36.88
N GLY A 349 5.58 -21.45 -36.99
CA GLY A 349 5.85 -20.46 -38.04
C GLY A 349 5.03 -19.17 -37.93
N ARG A 350 4.25 -19.00 -36.85
CA ARG A 350 3.39 -17.83 -36.63
C ARG A 350 4.16 -16.58 -36.25
N VAL A 351 5.35 -16.74 -35.65
CA VAL A 351 6.18 -15.65 -35.14
C VAL A 351 7.66 -15.93 -35.38
N ARG A 352 8.45 -14.90 -35.69
CA ARG A 352 9.91 -14.99 -35.79
C ARG A 352 10.59 -14.42 -34.53
N LEU A 353 11.68 -15.02 -34.08
CA LEU A 353 12.44 -14.54 -32.91
C LEU A 353 12.91 -13.08 -33.04
N ALA A 354 13.37 -12.69 -34.23
CA ALA A 354 13.77 -11.31 -34.51
C ALA A 354 12.60 -10.32 -34.34
N GLU A 355 11.37 -10.73 -34.65
CA GLU A 355 10.17 -9.91 -34.46
C GLU A 355 9.83 -9.76 -32.98
N VAL A 356 9.94 -10.84 -32.20
CA VAL A 356 9.75 -10.82 -30.73
C VAL A 356 10.74 -9.83 -30.10
N PHE A 357 12.02 -9.95 -30.42
CA PHE A 357 13.05 -9.04 -29.91
C PHE A 357 12.79 -7.59 -30.32
N ALA A 358 12.48 -7.35 -31.60
CA ALA A 358 12.17 -6.00 -32.08
C ALA A 358 10.93 -5.40 -31.40
N ASN A 359 9.90 -6.20 -31.12
CA ASN A 359 8.71 -5.75 -30.39
C ASN A 359 8.99 -5.51 -28.91
N ALA A 360 9.89 -6.29 -28.30
CA ALA A 360 10.34 -6.06 -26.92
C ALA A 360 11.04 -4.71 -26.80
N VAL A 361 12.04 -4.47 -27.65
CA VAL A 361 12.77 -3.19 -27.69
C VAL A 361 11.83 -2.01 -27.96
N LYS A 362 10.91 -2.14 -28.93
CA LYS A 362 9.92 -1.07 -29.21
C LYS A 362 9.03 -0.79 -28.02
N THR A 363 8.53 -1.83 -27.35
CA THR A 363 7.69 -1.68 -26.16
C THR A 363 8.44 -0.92 -25.07
N LEU A 364 9.67 -1.34 -24.76
CA LEU A 364 10.51 -0.69 -23.77
C LEU A 364 10.78 0.79 -24.13
N VAL A 365 11.20 1.06 -25.37
CA VAL A 365 11.49 2.42 -25.83
C VAL A 365 10.25 3.31 -25.76
N TYR A 366 9.07 2.83 -26.18
CA TYR A 366 7.85 3.62 -26.11
C TYR A 366 7.39 3.87 -24.68
N ALA A 367 7.53 2.89 -23.78
CA ALA A 367 7.25 3.08 -22.36
C ALA A 367 8.18 4.14 -21.74
N LEU A 368 9.48 4.07 -22.04
CA LEU A 368 10.48 5.04 -21.57
C LEU A 368 10.23 6.45 -22.14
N LEU A 369 9.86 6.55 -23.42
CA LEU A 369 9.51 7.84 -24.03
C LEU A 369 8.25 8.42 -23.40
N ALA A 370 7.22 7.61 -23.14
CA ALA A 370 6.01 8.06 -22.47
C ALA A 370 6.32 8.58 -21.05
N ALA A 371 7.18 7.89 -20.32
CA ALA A 371 7.67 8.30 -19.00
C ALA A 371 8.46 9.60 -19.03
N LEU A 372 9.36 9.76 -20.01
CA LEU A 372 10.17 10.95 -20.18
C LEU A 372 9.29 12.17 -20.52
N VAL A 373 8.34 12.00 -21.45
CA VAL A 373 7.41 13.05 -21.84
C VAL A 373 6.51 13.45 -20.68
N SER A 374 5.95 12.50 -19.93
CA SER A 374 5.09 12.84 -18.78
C SER A 374 5.88 13.54 -17.68
N THR A 375 7.11 13.09 -17.38
CA THR A 375 8.00 13.78 -16.42
C THR A 375 8.31 15.21 -16.87
N GLY A 376 8.61 15.40 -18.17
CA GLY A 376 8.85 16.73 -18.75
C GLY A 376 7.64 17.66 -18.66
N ILE A 377 6.43 17.13 -18.87
CA ILE A 377 5.18 17.90 -18.73
C ILE A 377 4.96 18.29 -17.27
N VAL A 378 5.13 17.37 -16.32
CA VAL A 378 4.97 17.68 -14.88
C VAL A 378 6.00 18.69 -14.42
N TYR A 379 7.26 18.54 -14.84
CA TYR A 379 8.32 19.49 -14.54
C TYR A 379 7.97 20.90 -15.07
N LEU A 380 7.50 21.00 -16.32
CA LEU A 380 7.08 22.30 -16.85
C LEU A 380 5.88 22.86 -16.10
N ALA A 381 4.89 22.04 -15.77
CA ALA A 381 3.71 22.43 -15.01
C ALA A 381 4.07 22.96 -13.62
N SER A 382 5.00 22.30 -12.90
CA SER A 382 5.45 22.77 -11.59
C SER A 382 6.18 24.11 -11.69
N ARG A 383 7.04 24.29 -12.70
CA ARG A 383 7.74 25.56 -12.96
C ARG A 383 6.78 26.70 -13.28
N LEU A 384 5.75 26.45 -14.10
CA LEU A 384 4.72 27.44 -14.43
C LEU A 384 3.84 27.80 -13.21
N ALA A 385 3.60 26.84 -12.32
CA ALA A 385 2.85 27.04 -11.09
C ALA A 385 3.68 27.65 -9.94
N GLY A 386 5.00 27.84 -10.13
CA GLY A 386 5.89 28.31 -9.07
C GLY A 386 6.11 27.30 -7.94
N VAL A 387 5.86 26.01 -8.20
CA VAL A 387 6.00 24.92 -7.23
C VAL A 387 7.38 24.27 -7.38
N PRO A 388 8.15 24.08 -6.29
CA PRO A 388 9.42 23.35 -6.34
C PRO A 388 9.20 21.92 -6.84
N PHE A 389 9.94 21.50 -7.87
CA PHE A 389 9.85 20.14 -8.35
C PHE A 389 10.49 19.17 -7.35
N SER A 390 9.78 18.11 -7.00
CA SER A 390 10.29 16.98 -6.25
C SER A 390 9.85 15.71 -6.96
N PHE A 391 10.74 14.73 -7.09
CA PHE A 391 10.39 13.48 -7.78
C PHE A 391 9.46 12.62 -6.91
N PHE A 392 9.69 12.56 -5.60
CA PHE A 392 8.97 11.68 -4.67
C PHE A 392 7.94 12.39 -3.77
N SER A 393 7.85 13.73 -3.83
CA SER A 393 6.98 14.51 -2.94
C SER A 393 6.60 15.87 -3.56
N LEU A 394 6.08 15.86 -4.80
CA LEU A 394 5.59 17.06 -5.46
C LEU A 394 4.21 17.44 -4.89
N LYS A 395 4.22 18.17 -3.78
CA LYS A 395 3.02 18.71 -3.13
C LYS A 395 2.51 19.97 -3.83
N TYR A 396 1.24 20.33 -3.59
CA TYR A 396 0.62 21.62 -3.95
C TYR A 396 0.41 21.94 -5.45
N LEU A 397 0.74 21.04 -6.38
CA LEU A 397 0.38 21.22 -7.78
C LEU A 397 -1.14 21.08 -7.94
N ARG A 398 -1.86 22.20 -8.08
CA ARG A 398 -3.32 22.20 -8.20
C ARG A 398 -3.77 21.46 -9.45
N GLY A 399 -4.70 20.52 -9.29
CA GLY A 399 -5.23 19.73 -10.40
C GLY A 399 -4.23 18.69 -10.94
N ASP A 400 -3.26 18.29 -10.12
CA ASP A 400 -2.34 17.17 -10.38
C ASP A 400 -3.05 15.90 -10.88
N TRP A 401 -4.17 15.54 -10.27
CA TRP A 401 -4.96 14.38 -10.67
C TRP A 401 -5.59 14.54 -12.06
N LEU A 402 -6.00 15.76 -12.45
CA LEU A 402 -6.49 16.04 -13.81
C LEU A 402 -5.36 15.92 -14.82
N LEU A 403 -4.18 16.44 -14.48
CA LEU A 403 -2.99 16.33 -15.31
C LEU A 403 -2.59 14.85 -15.50
N ALA A 404 -2.52 14.09 -14.41
CA ALA A 404 -2.21 12.67 -14.43
C ALA A 404 -3.24 11.88 -15.24
N SER A 405 -4.53 12.10 -14.99
CA SER A 405 -5.63 11.44 -15.72
C SER A 405 -5.61 11.78 -17.21
N GLY A 406 -5.36 13.05 -17.56
CA GLY A 406 -5.26 13.51 -18.94
C GLY A 406 -4.08 12.86 -19.67
N ILE A 407 -2.91 12.79 -19.04
CA ILE A 407 -1.72 12.14 -19.61
C ILE A 407 -1.96 10.64 -19.81
N LEU A 408 -2.51 9.94 -18.80
CA LEU A 408 -2.83 8.52 -18.91
C LEU A 408 -3.85 8.26 -20.03
N PHE A 409 -4.89 9.09 -20.13
CA PHE A 409 -5.88 9.00 -21.21
C PHE A 409 -5.25 9.18 -22.59
N VAL A 410 -4.40 10.20 -22.77
CA VAL A 410 -3.71 10.45 -24.05
C VAL A 410 -2.78 9.30 -24.39
N THR A 411 -1.99 8.80 -23.43
CA THR A 411 -1.12 7.63 -23.63
C THR A 411 -1.93 6.40 -24.04
N ALA A 412 -3.04 6.11 -23.37
CA ALA A 412 -3.93 5.01 -23.71
C ALA A 412 -4.53 5.17 -25.11
N ALA A 413 -5.06 6.34 -25.44
CA ALA A 413 -5.67 6.63 -26.74
C ALA A 413 -4.66 6.50 -27.90
N LEU A 414 -3.46 7.06 -27.73
CA LEU A 414 -2.37 6.95 -28.71
C LEU A 414 -1.96 5.49 -28.90
N TYR A 415 -1.72 4.76 -27.81
CA TYR A 415 -1.34 3.36 -27.88
C TYR A 415 -2.42 2.52 -28.58
N VAL A 416 -3.67 2.61 -28.13
CA VAL A 416 -4.80 1.84 -28.69
C VAL A 416 -5.01 2.18 -30.17
N GLY A 417 -4.89 3.46 -30.56
CA GLY A 417 -4.99 3.89 -31.96
C GLY A 417 -3.89 3.29 -32.85
N LEU A 418 -2.62 3.33 -32.40
CA LEU A 418 -1.49 2.74 -33.10
C LEU A 418 -1.60 1.21 -33.18
N PHE A 419 -1.98 0.57 -32.08
CA PHE A 419 -2.21 -0.87 -31.99
C PHE A 419 -3.32 -1.31 -32.95
N ALA A 420 -4.48 -0.64 -32.94
CA ALA A 420 -5.59 -0.93 -33.84
C ALA A 420 -5.20 -0.79 -35.32
N LYS A 421 -4.37 0.22 -35.67
CA LYS A 421 -3.85 0.41 -37.03
C LYS A 421 -2.96 -0.76 -37.47
N ARG A 422 -2.13 -1.31 -36.57
CA ARG A 422 -1.26 -2.47 -36.84
C ARG A 422 -2.05 -3.74 -37.00
N VAL A 423 -2.97 -4.01 -36.08
CA VAL A 423 -3.84 -5.20 -36.09
C VAL A 423 -4.70 -5.26 -37.36
N ARG A 424 -5.21 -4.12 -37.85
CA ARG A 424 -5.96 -4.07 -39.12
C ARG A 424 -5.15 -4.51 -40.34
N ARG A 425 -3.81 -4.47 -40.28
CA ARG A 425 -2.92 -4.87 -41.39
C ARG A 425 -2.55 -6.35 -41.33
N SER A 426 -2.41 -6.90 -40.13
CA SER A 426 -2.09 -8.31 -39.91
C SER A 426 -2.61 -8.72 -38.54
N GLU A 427 -3.42 -9.77 -38.49
CA GLU A 427 -3.92 -10.33 -37.23
C GLU A 427 -2.80 -11.07 -36.47
N ASP A 428 -1.86 -11.68 -37.19
CA ASP A 428 -0.73 -12.42 -36.60
C ASP A 428 0.24 -11.50 -35.84
N PHE A 429 0.23 -10.19 -36.14
CA PHE A 429 0.97 -9.17 -35.39
C PHE A 429 0.74 -9.28 -33.88
N VAL A 430 -0.48 -9.63 -33.44
CA VAL A 430 -0.84 -9.69 -32.01
C VAL A 430 0.04 -10.70 -31.27
N PHE A 431 0.38 -11.84 -31.87
CA PHE A 431 1.17 -12.87 -31.21
C PHE A 431 2.63 -12.45 -31.05
N GLY A 432 3.25 -11.91 -32.10
CA GLY A 432 4.61 -11.38 -32.03
C GLY A 432 4.72 -10.18 -31.09
N HIS A 433 3.67 -9.35 -31.03
CA HIS A 433 3.60 -8.22 -30.10
C HIS A 433 3.47 -8.69 -28.64
N LEU A 434 2.57 -9.64 -28.35
CA LEU A 434 2.38 -10.20 -27.02
C LEU A 434 3.63 -10.92 -26.50
N LEU A 435 4.32 -11.69 -27.35
CA LEU A 435 5.58 -12.33 -26.98
C LEU A 435 6.70 -11.31 -26.74
N GLY A 436 6.79 -10.25 -27.55
CA GLY A 436 7.75 -9.17 -27.32
C GLY A 436 7.47 -8.38 -26.04
N LEU A 437 6.19 -8.08 -25.78
CA LEU A 437 5.74 -7.48 -24.53
C LEU A 437 6.07 -8.40 -23.34
N SER A 438 5.78 -9.70 -23.45
CA SER A 438 6.10 -10.69 -22.42
C SER A 438 7.60 -10.77 -22.15
N LEU A 439 8.43 -10.73 -23.19
CA LEU A 439 9.89 -10.68 -23.03
C LEU A 439 10.34 -9.42 -22.28
N THR A 440 9.75 -8.26 -22.61
CA THR A 440 10.02 -6.99 -21.89
C THR A 440 9.67 -7.12 -20.42
N VAL A 441 8.49 -7.67 -20.12
CA VAL A 441 8.02 -7.90 -18.76
C VAL A 441 8.92 -8.89 -18.04
N VAL A 442 9.32 -10.02 -18.64
CA VAL A 442 10.26 -10.99 -18.05
C VAL A 442 11.58 -10.32 -17.68
N ILE A 443 12.14 -9.49 -18.55
CA ILE A 443 13.41 -8.79 -18.28
C ILE A 443 13.25 -7.79 -17.12
N ILE A 444 12.22 -6.95 -17.13
CA ILE A 444 11.97 -5.98 -16.05
C ILE A 444 11.68 -6.71 -14.74
N SER A 445 10.88 -7.78 -14.79
CA SER A 445 10.52 -8.63 -13.65
C SER A 445 11.76 -9.29 -13.06
N ALA A 446 12.71 -9.75 -13.89
CA ALA A 446 13.97 -10.31 -13.43
C ALA A 446 14.87 -9.25 -12.77
N VAL A 447 14.95 -8.04 -13.35
CA VAL A 447 15.70 -6.93 -12.75
C VAL A 447 15.12 -6.61 -11.37
N LEU A 448 13.80 -6.43 -11.26
CA LEU A 448 13.14 -6.11 -10.00
C LEU A 448 13.32 -7.21 -8.94
N LEU A 449 13.20 -8.48 -9.33
CA LEU A 449 13.46 -9.59 -8.41
C LEU A 449 14.89 -9.56 -7.86
N LEU A 450 15.88 -9.28 -8.71
CA LEU A 450 17.30 -9.27 -8.31
C LEU A 450 17.70 -8.02 -7.53
N THR A 451 17.05 -6.87 -7.76
CA THR A 451 17.39 -5.60 -7.09
C THR A 451 16.55 -5.30 -5.87
N VAL A 452 15.28 -5.72 -5.87
CA VAL A 452 14.27 -5.37 -4.86
C VAL A 452 13.70 -6.61 -4.16
N GLY A 453 13.81 -7.81 -4.75
CA GLY A 453 13.23 -9.03 -4.20
C GLY A 453 11.75 -9.22 -4.50
N GLU A 454 11.11 -8.28 -5.20
CA GLU A 454 9.68 -8.25 -5.47
C GLU A 454 9.43 -7.99 -6.96
N ASN A 455 8.55 -8.77 -7.59
CA ASN A 455 8.06 -8.48 -8.94
C ASN A 455 6.62 -8.96 -9.24
N LEU A 456 5.84 -9.33 -8.20
CA LEU A 456 4.58 -10.06 -8.34
C LEU A 456 3.53 -9.25 -9.11
N PHE A 457 3.57 -7.91 -9.01
CA PHE A 457 2.70 -7.01 -9.76
C PHE A 457 2.85 -7.16 -11.28
N LEU A 458 4.05 -7.51 -11.78
CA LEU A 458 4.29 -7.83 -13.19
C LEU A 458 4.09 -9.31 -13.50
N LEU A 459 4.43 -10.17 -12.55
CA LEU A 459 4.41 -11.62 -12.73
C LEU A 459 3.00 -12.16 -12.92
N LEU A 460 2.03 -11.68 -12.13
CA LEU A 460 0.63 -12.12 -12.24
C LEU A 460 0.01 -11.77 -13.63
N PRO A 461 0.12 -10.52 -14.13
CA PRO A 461 -0.25 -10.19 -15.51
C PRO A 461 0.49 -11.02 -16.57
N LEU A 462 1.77 -11.31 -16.37
CA LEU A 462 2.55 -12.14 -17.29
C LEU A 462 1.98 -13.56 -17.38
N PHE A 463 1.70 -14.20 -16.24
CA PHE A 463 1.05 -15.52 -16.21
C PHE A 463 -0.30 -15.54 -16.94
N CYS A 464 -1.11 -14.50 -16.74
CA CYS A 464 -2.40 -14.34 -17.42
C CYS A 464 -2.23 -14.33 -18.95
N ILE A 465 -1.24 -13.59 -19.46
CA ILE A 465 -0.94 -13.55 -20.91
C ILE A 465 -0.44 -14.89 -21.41
N LEU A 466 0.56 -15.46 -20.76
CA LEU A 466 1.21 -16.69 -21.23
C LEU A 466 0.25 -17.87 -21.22
N THR A 467 -0.58 -17.97 -20.18
CA THR A 467 -1.63 -18.99 -20.09
C THR A 467 -2.66 -18.80 -21.20
N GLY A 468 -3.09 -17.57 -21.47
CA GLY A 468 -3.99 -17.25 -22.57
C GLY A 468 -3.42 -17.63 -23.95
N LEU A 469 -2.14 -17.34 -24.18
CA LEU A 469 -1.43 -17.74 -25.41
C LEU A 469 -1.31 -19.26 -25.53
N LEU A 470 -0.94 -19.96 -24.44
CA LEU A 470 -0.81 -21.40 -24.41
C LEU A 470 -2.14 -22.09 -24.75
N LEU A 471 -3.23 -21.67 -24.10
CA LEU A 471 -4.57 -22.25 -24.32
C LEU A 471 -5.11 -21.98 -25.72
N HIS A 472 -4.74 -20.85 -26.33
CA HIS A 472 -5.09 -20.58 -27.72
C HIS A 472 -4.41 -21.57 -28.70
N ILE A 473 -3.20 -22.06 -28.39
CA ILE A 473 -2.53 -23.08 -29.21
C ILE A 473 -3.30 -24.40 -29.14
N PHE A 474 -3.65 -24.86 -27.94
CA PHE A 474 -4.18 -26.21 -27.73
C PHE A 474 -5.69 -26.33 -27.94
N VAL A 475 -6.46 -25.34 -27.50
CA VAL A 475 -7.93 -25.44 -27.41
C VAL A 475 -8.61 -24.41 -28.33
N HIS A 476 -7.85 -23.50 -28.95
CA HIS A 476 -8.36 -22.37 -29.73
C HIS A 476 -9.39 -21.50 -28.96
N MET A 477 -9.39 -21.59 -27.63
CA MET A 477 -10.34 -20.92 -26.75
C MET A 477 -9.82 -19.55 -26.31
N ASN A 478 -10.22 -18.50 -27.03
CA ASN A 478 -9.89 -17.13 -26.60
C ASN A 478 -10.78 -16.60 -25.47
N ILE A 479 -11.75 -17.38 -24.97
CA ILE A 479 -12.63 -16.95 -23.88
C ILE A 479 -11.85 -16.72 -22.58
N VAL A 480 -10.74 -17.45 -22.39
CA VAL A 480 -9.88 -17.34 -21.19
C VAL A 480 -9.08 -16.02 -21.18
N SER A 481 -8.98 -15.33 -22.33
CA SER A 481 -8.38 -13.99 -22.37
C SER A 481 -9.23 -12.94 -21.64
N LEU A 482 -10.53 -13.17 -21.43
CA LEU A 482 -11.40 -12.28 -20.65
C LEU A 482 -11.10 -12.32 -19.15
N PRO A 483 -11.14 -13.46 -18.44
CA PRO A 483 -10.76 -13.51 -17.02
C PRO A 483 -9.30 -13.10 -16.80
N ALA A 484 -8.38 -13.46 -17.71
CA ALA A 484 -6.99 -13.00 -17.68
C ALA A 484 -6.90 -11.46 -17.74
N PHE A 485 -7.66 -10.82 -18.64
CA PHE A 485 -7.76 -9.37 -18.72
C PHE A 485 -8.30 -8.75 -17.42
N LEU A 486 -9.38 -9.31 -16.86
CA LEU A 486 -9.97 -8.79 -15.63
C LEU A 486 -9.03 -8.95 -14.42
N LEU A 487 -8.25 -10.03 -14.35
CA LEU A 487 -7.23 -10.20 -13.29
C LEU A 487 -6.09 -9.19 -13.42
N VAL A 488 -5.64 -8.90 -14.65
CA VAL A 488 -4.62 -7.87 -14.92
C VAL A 488 -5.11 -6.50 -14.48
N GLU A 489 -6.37 -6.16 -14.75
CA GLU A 489 -6.99 -4.91 -14.31
C GLU A 489 -7.16 -4.86 -12.79
N LEU A 490 -7.67 -5.94 -12.19
CA LEU A 490 -7.86 -6.07 -10.74
C LEU A 490 -6.55 -5.90 -9.96
N ALA A 491 -5.44 -6.42 -10.49
CA ALA A 491 -4.12 -6.29 -9.87
C ALA A 491 -3.46 -4.94 -10.17
N GLY A 492 -3.52 -4.48 -11.42
CA GLY A 492 -2.76 -3.32 -11.90
C GLY A 492 -3.34 -1.98 -11.47
N ALA A 493 -4.67 -1.81 -11.51
CA ALA A 493 -5.30 -0.53 -11.19
C ALA A 493 -5.04 -0.04 -9.74
N PRO A 494 -5.31 -0.83 -8.69
CA PRO A 494 -5.08 -0.39 -7.31
C PRO A 494 -3.60 -0.20 -7.02
N PHE A 495 -2.74 -1.04 -7.60
CA PHE A 495 -1.29 -0.90 -7.46
C PHE A 495 -0.77 0.42 -8.07
N LEU A 496 -1.16 0.73 -9.32
CA LEU A 496 -0.79 1.99 -9.97
C LEU A 496 -1.34 3.20 -9.23
N TYR A 497 -2.56 3.09 -8.69
CA TYR A 497 -3.15 4.13 -7.86
C TYR A 497 -2.34 4.36 -6.59
N ASN A 498 -2.04 3.31 -5.82
CA ASN A 498 -1.25 3.42 -4.60
C ASN A 498 0.15 3.98 -4.87
N LEU A 499 0.79 3.56 -5.96
CA LEU A 499 2.10 4.09 -6.35
C LEU A 499 2.03 5.57 -6.72
N TYR A 500 0.99 5.99 -7.47
CA TYR A 500 0.76 7.40 -7.77
C TYR A 500 0.52 8.22 -6.50
N THR A 501 -0.31 7.69 -5.61
CA THR A 501 -0.67 8.33 -4.35
C THR A 501 0.54 8.46 -3.42
N ALA A 502 1.35 7.42 -3.30
CA ALA A 502 2.54 7.42 -2.44
C ALA A 502 3.66 8.33 -2.95
N LEU A 503 3.87 8.40 -4.28
CA LEU A 503 4.96 9.14 -4.90
C LEU A 503 4.58 10.52 -5.43
N THR A 504 3.28 10.87 -5.41
CA THR A 504 2.68 12.06 -6.03
C THR A 504 2.90 12.16 -7.55
N VAL A 505 2.35 13.22 -8.14
CA VAL A 505 2.49 13.54 -9.56
C VAL A 505 3.94 13.78 -10.01
N GLY A 506 4.87 14.06 -9.10
CA GLY A 506 6.30 14.20 -9.40
C GLY A 506 6.90 12.96 -10.08
N SER A 507 6.44 11.77 -9.67
CA SER A 507 6.84 10.47 -10.21
C SER A 507 5.91 9.97 -11.33
N LEU A 508 5.08 10.82 -11.93
CA LEU A 508 4.14 10.41 -12.98
C LEU A 508 4.83 9.72 -14.18
N GLY A 509 6.11 9.99 -14.41
CA GLY A 509 6.96 9.21 -15.32
C GLY A 509 6.89 7.70 -15.08
N ILE A 510 7.15 7.27 -13.85
CA ILE A 510 7.13 5.86 -13.43
C ILE A 510 5.72 5.29 -13.59
N ILE A 511 4.70 6.03 -13.17
CA ILE A 511 3.31 5.59 -13.27
C ILE A 511 2.91 5.38 -14.73
N VAL A 512 3.27 6.31 -15.63
CA VAL A 512 2.98 6.21 -17.06
C VAL A 512 3.78 5.09 -17.72
N PHE A 513 5.03 4.85 -17.31
CA PHE A 513 5.82 3.71 -17.77
C PHE A 513 5.11 2.39 -17.50
N LEU A 514 4.70 2.18 -16.25
CA LEU A 514 4.02 0.95 -15.83
C LEU A 514 2.63 0.86 -16.44
N ALA A 515 1.85 1.95 -16.41
CA ALA A 515 0.53 2.00 -17.04
C ALA A 515 0.60 1.68 -18.54
N TYR A 516 1.63 2.12 -19.26
CA TYR A 516 1.83 1.77 -20.66
C TYR A 516 1.96 0.26 -20.85
N ILE A 517 2.72 -0.43 -19.99
CA ILE A 517 2.84 -1.90 -20.02
C ILE A 517 1.47 -2.54 -19.77
N TYR A 518 0.74 -2.13 -18.73
CA TYR A 518 -0.60 -2.67 -18.45
C TYR A 518 -1.60 -2.41 -19.58
N ILE A 519 -1.63 -1.19 -20.14
CA ILE A 519 -2.46 -0.84 -21.30
C ILE A 519 -2.12 -1.75 -22.49
N ALA A 520 -0.82 -1.99 -22.72
CA ALA A 520 -0.38 -2.87 -23.79
C ALA A 520 -0.83 -4.31 -23.61
N MET A 521 -0.78 -4.82 -22.37
CA MET A 521 -1.26 -6.15 -21.98
C MET A 521 -2.78 -6.26 -22.18
N ILE A 522 -3.53 -5.32 -21.60
CA ILE A 522 -5.00 -5.24 -21.64
C ILE A 522 -5.51 -5.18 -23.09
N ALA A 523 -4.99 -4.26 -23.90
CA ALA A 523 -5.44 -4.08 -25.28
C ALA A 523 -5.20 -5.34 -26.12
N SER A 524 -4.09 -6.04 -25.86
CA SER A 524 -3.72 -7.26 -26.58
C SER A 524 -4.58 -8.46 -26.17
N LEU A 525 -4.84 -8.64 -24.86
CA LEU A 525 -5.75 -9.66 -24.33
C LEU A 525 -7.19 -9.45 -24.81
N MET A 526 -7.67 -8.20 -24.77
CA MET A 526 -8.99 -7.85 -25.30
C MET A 526 -9.08 -8.16 -26.80
N ARG A 527 -8.01 -7.95 -27.56
CA ARG A 527 -7.97 -8.32 -28.98
C ARG A 527 -8.08 -9.83 -29.20
N LEU A 528 -7.35 -10.63 -28.42
CA LEU A 528 -7.45 -12.10 -28.48
C LEU A 528 -8.88 -12.57 -28.20
N PHE A 529 -9.49 -12.07 -27.12
CA PHE A 529 -10.89 -12.38 -26.78
C PHE A 529 -11.86 -12.06 -27.93
N MET A 530 -11.68 -10.92 -28.58
CA MET A 530 -12.50 -10.52 -29.73
C MET A 530 -12.32 -11.40 -30.97
N TYR A 531 -11.15 -12.03 -31.15
CA TYR A 531 -10.78 -12.81 -32.34
C TYR A 531 -11.14 -14.30 -32.26
N GLN A 532 -12.05 -14.69 -31.37
CA GLN A 532 -12.49 -16.08 -31.26
C GLN A 532 -13.12 -16.54 -32.59
N ARG A 533 -12.43 -17.43 -33.33
CA ARG A 533 -13.06 -18.18 -34.44
C ARG A 533 -14.09 -19.10 -33.80
N ILE A 534 -15.36 -18.97 -34.24
CA ILE A 534 -16.43 -19.89 -33.87
C ILE A 534 -16.25 -21.15 -34.70
#